data_AF-A0A2V8MCC5-F1
#
_entry.id   AF-A0A2V8MCC5-F1
#
_cell.length_a   1.000
_cell.length_b   1.000
_cell.length_c   1.000
_cell.angle_alpha   90.00
_cell.angle_beta   90.00
_cell.angle_gamma   90.00
#
_symmetry.space_group_name_H-M   'P 1'
#
loop_
_entity.id
_entity.type
_entity.pdbx_description
1 polymer ?
#
loop_
_entity_poly.entity_id
_entity_poly.type
_entity_poly.pdbx_seq_one_letter_code
_entity_poly.pdbx_strand_id
1 'polypeptide(L)'
;MLNELERAKRQFDIPESKVIRTLSLLGRQEIKNAELLIRLHEILLFLRAYPRSASVLSQVEKTLKTFAERVSNLGDADIDLSPLDDPEESGIAGTSVTTNFSYAIVRWLVARYPQQLSIDWDWFEEEDRFGATMPRFLPLLEEEAMVEAHVPYRDWLRAAIGGRNELVWLIARFEALNVSEQRKAELYDSLKLHVTWRFGVRSSRTGMKLPSRKIFFHDQPLIQRREISLAAELSSPPIAVEKVSTTMGEKILNLARETSAVRYRELHGFTYGDSRRVLKASLGRGTEAFVIGVPPEYRLPLRAYHAALIFKNGVPVAYFEGLSLFERMESGFNLYYTFRDGETAWLYARILRLMRQLLGVTVFSIEPYQIGHENEEGIDSGAFWFYRKLGFRPVRPELMKLTLSEEQKISAKPDYRTSARTLRKLAGGHLLFDLEVPAGYESILSDWDQFAVRSLGLAVQRRMAQDFNGEVGKIRSASGQFVKRALALRTDRWREPELNALENLALVLAMIPGVERWSADEKQLTAQIIRVKARTDEARYLRLMQRHTKLRAGVIALGSQ
;
A
#
# COMPACT_ATOMS: atom_id res chain seq x y z
N MET A 1 23.51 15.07 -23.18
CA MET A 1 22.23 15.78 -22.91
C MET A 1 21.47 15.16 -21.74
N LEU A 2 21.13 13.87 -21.75
CA LEU A 2 20.40 13.23 -20.63
C LEU A 2 21.11 13.36 -19.27
N ASN A 3 22.41 13.08 -19.20
CA ASN A 3 23.19 13.24 -17.95
C ASN A 3 23.16 14.67 -17.40
N GLU A 4 23.05 15.68 -18.28
CA GLU A 4 22.95 17.07 -17.86
C GLU A 4 21.57 17.37 -17.27
N LEU A 5 20.51 16.83 -17.88
CA LEU A 5 19.14 16.98 -17.38
C LEU A 5 18.95 16.23 -16.05
N GLU A 6 19.54 15.04 -15.91
CA GLU A 6 19.61 14.28 -14.65
C GLU A 6 20.32 15.09 -13.55
N ARG A 7 21.44 15.74 -13.88
CA ARG A 7 22.12 16.64 -12.93
C ARG A 7 21.25 17.84 -12.57
N ALA A 8 20.55 18.42 -13.54
CA ALA A 8 19.62 19.53 -13.32
C ALA A 8 18.45 19.15 -12.41
N LYS A 9 18.11 17.87 -12.31
CA LYS A 9 17.13 17.37 -11.34
C LYS A 9 17.51 17.66 -9.88
N ARG A 10 18.82 17.65 -9.57
CA ARG A 10 19.35 17.61 -8.20
C ARG A 10 20.05 18.89 -7.75
N GLN A 11 20.83 19.54 -8.61
CA GLN A 11 21.85 20.49 -8.15
C GLN A 11 21.47 21.96 -8.24
N PHE A 12 20.34 22.31 -8.89
CA PHE A 12 19.80 23.69 -9.00
C PHE A 12 20.81 24.76 -9.51
N ASP A 13 22.00 24.35 -9.94
CA ASP A 13 23.15 25.15 -10.38
C ASP A 13 23.15 25.40 -11.89
N ILE A 14 22.50 24.52 -12.66
CA ILE A 14 22.37 24.66 -14.11
C ILE A 14 21.35 25.78 -14.43
N PRO A 15 21.71 26.78 -15.26
CA PRO A 15 20.80 27.85 -15.66
C PRO A 15 19.53 27.33 -16.32
N GLU A 16 18.38 27.94 -16.01
CA GLU A 16 17.07 27.53 -16.52
C GLU A 16 17.01 27.54 -18.06
N SER A 17 17.62 28.55 -18.70
CA SER A 17 17.71 28.65 -20.16
C SER A 17 18.37 27.42 -20.79
N LYS A 18 19.39 26.85 -20.13
CA LYS A 18 20.07 25.64 -20.57
C LYS A 18 19.19 24.41 -20.39
N VAL A 19 18.46 24.30 -19.27
CA VAL A 19 17.48 23.22 -19.02
C VAL A 19 16.41 23.21 -20.11
N ILE A 20 15.80 24.37 -20.40
CA ILE A 20 14.77 24.50 -21.44
C ILE A 20 15.32 24.14 -22.82
N ARG A 21 16.52 24.61 -23.17
CA ARG A 21 17.19 24.25 -24.44
C ARG A 21 17.39 22.74 -24.56
N THR A 22 17.92 22.10 -23.51
CA THR A 22 18.14 20.65 -23.48
C THR A 22 16.84 19.86 -23.60
N LEU A 23 15.77 20.27 -22.90
CA LEU A 23 14.45 19.67 -23.02
C LEU A 23 13.85 19.82 -24.42
N SER A 24 14.05 20.96 -25.07
CA SER A 24 13.58 21.21 -26.44
C SER A 24 14.30 20.33 -27.46
N LEU A 25 15.63 20.18 -27.33
CA LEU A 25 16.42 19.30 -28.20
C LEU A 25 16.04 17.83 -28.01
N LEU A 26 15.97 17.35 -26.77
CA LEU A 26 15.55 15.97 -26.47
C LEU A 26 14.10 15.71 -26.92
N GLY A 27 13.22 16.70 -26.81
CA GLY A 27 11.85 16.59 -27.28
C GLY A 27 11.68 16.41 -28.79
N ARG A 28 12.71 16.74 -29.59
CA ARG A 28 12.73 16.56 -31.05
C ARG A 28 13.59 15.37 -31.51
N GLN A 29 14.43 14.84 -30.61
CA GLN A 29 15.34 13.76 -30.94
C GLN A 29 14.58 12.44 -31.04
N GLU A 30 14.90 11.65 -32.07
CA GLU A 30 14.50 10.25 -32.19
C GLU A 30 15.38 9.39 -31.27
N ILE A 31 14.77 8.55 -30.44
CA ILE A 31 15.46 7.65 -29.50
C ILE A 31 15.13 6.23 -29.93
N LYS A 32 16.12 5.47 -30.40
CA LYS A 32 15.98 4.09 -30.89
C LYS A 32 16.49 3.06 -29.87
N ASN A 33 16.17 3.28 -28.59
CA ASN A 33 16.63 2.45 -27.49
C ASN A 33 15.67 2.60 -26.30
N ALA A 34 15.13 1.49 -25.82
CA ALA A 34 14.15 1.47 -24.72
C ALA A 34 14.71 2.07 -23.42
N GLU A 35 15.93 1.69 -23.03
CA GLU A 35 16.59 2.19 -21.82
C GLU A 35 16.78 3.71 -21.80
N LEU A 36 17.19 4.29 -22.93
CA LEU A 36 17.32 5.74 -23.05
C LEU A 36 15.96 6.45 -23.03
N LEU A 37 14.92 5.81 -23.56
CA LEU A 37 13.56 6.34 -23.52
C LEU A 37 13.00 6.31 -22.08
N ILE A 38 13.21 5.21 -21.35
CA ILE A 38 12.90 5.07 -19.92
C ILE A 38 13.61 6.17 -19.12
N ARG A 39 14.93 6.30 -19.29
CA ARG A 39 15.70 7.34 -18.59
C ARG A 39 15.18 8.75 -18.87
N LEU A 40 14.80 9.05 -20.11
CA LEU A 40 14.17 10.34 -20.43
C LEU A 40 12.82 10.49 -19.72
N HIS A 41 11.99 9.45 -19.72
CA HIS A 41 10.68 9.43 -19.06
C HIS A 41 10.80 9.76 -17.57
N GLU A 42 11.69 9.07 -16.87
CA GLU A 42 11.86 9.20 -15.42
C GLU A 42 12.35 10.61 -15.03
N ILE A 43 13.28 11.18 -15.81
CA ILE A 43 13.73 12.55 -15.62
C ILE A 43 12.57 13.54 -15.82
N LEU A 44 11.77 13.36 -16.88
CA LEU A 44 10.64 14.25 -17.17
C LEU A 44 9.55 14.15 -16.10
N LEU A 45 9.23 12.94 -15.62
CA LEU A 45 8.28 12.76 -14.52
C LEU A 45 8.75 13.45 -13.24
N PHE A 46 10.03 13.32 -12.90
CA PHE A 46 10.57 14.03 -11.75
C PHE A 46 10.47 15.55 -11.92
N LEU A 47 10.92 16.08 -13.06
CA LEU A 47 10.83 17.53 -13.34
C LEU A 47 9.39 18.01 -13.42
N ARG A 48 8.42 17.13 -13.71
CA ARG A 48 7.00 17.45 -13.64
C ARG A 48 6.49 17.56 -12.21
N ALA A 49 6.95 16.70 -11.30
CA ALA A 49 6.61 16.76 -9.89
C ALA A 49 7.35 17.91 -9.17
N TYR A 50 8.61 18.15 -9.53
CA TYR A 50 9.50 19.15 -8.93
C TYR A 50 9.95 20.21 -9.97
N PRO A 51 9.02 20.95 -10.61
CA PRO A 51 9.38 21.92 -11.63
C PRO A 51 10.07 23.13 -11.00
N ARG A 52 11.03 23.71 -11.72
CA ARG A 52 11.71 24.96 -11.30
C ARG A 52 10.94 26.23 -11.67
N SER A 53 10.19 26.17 -12.75
CA SER A 53 9.43 27.30 -13.28
C SER A 53 8.27 26.82 -14.15
N ALA A 54 7.37 27.74 -14.50
CA ALA A 54 6.28 27.47 -15.43
C ALA A 54 6.78 27.11 -16.84
N SER A 55 7.90 27.69 -17.28
CA SER A 55 8.51 27.43 -18.59
C SER A 55 9.08 26.02 -18.68
N VAL A 56 9.82 25.58 -17.66
CA VAL A 56 10.32 24.19 -17.56
C VAL A 56 9.15 23.21 -17.53
N LEU A 57 8.14 23.49 -16.70
CA LEU A 57 6.94 22.67 -16.59
C LEU A 57 6.23 22.50 -17.94
N SER A 58 6.02 23.60 -18.67
CA SER A 58 5.37 23.60 -19.98
C SER A 58 6.13 22.72 -20.99
N GLN A 59 7.46 22.86 -21.04
CA GLN A 59 8.28 22.06 -21.95
C GLN A 59 8.29 20.58 -21.57
N VAL A 60 8.35 20.25 -20.28
CA VAL A 60 8.25 18.87 -19.78
C VAL A 60 6.91 18.24 -20.18
N GLU A 61 5.79 18.94 -19.94
CA GLU A 61 4.46 18.43 -20.31
C GLU A 61 4.30 18.28 -21.83
N LYS A 62 4.93 19.15 -22.63
CA LYS A 62 4.94 19.02 -24.09
C LYS A 62 5.68 17.75 -24.53
N THR A 63 6.84 17.46 -23.96
CA THR A 63 7.61 16.26 -24.31
C THR A 63 6.90 14.98 -23.84
N LEU A 64 6.35 14.95 -22.62
CA LEU A 64 5.63 13.79 -22.09
C LEU A 64 4.44 13.37 -22.97
N LYS A 65 3.76 14.32 -23.63
CA LYS A 65 2.65 14.01 -24.56
C LYS A 65 3.05 13.16 -25.78
N THR A 66 4.34 13.11 -26.12
CA THR A 66 4.84 12.35 -27.28
C THR A 66 5.20 10.90 -26.96
N PHE A 67 5.10 10.46 -25.70
CA PHE A 67 5.64 9.14 -25.30
C PHE A 67 4.90 7.95 -25.90
N ALA A 68 3.57 8.00 -26.03
CA ALA A 68 2.83 6.90 -26.65
C ALA A 68 3.29 6.65 -28.10
N GLU A 69 3.49 7.72 -28.87
CA GLU A 69 4.03 7.66 -30.23
C GLU A 69 5.47 7.15 -30.24
N ARG A 70 6.31 7.61 -29.31
CA ARG A 70 7.71 7.14 -29.19
C ARG A 70 7.82 5.65 -28.88
N VAL A 71 6.95 5.13 -28.01
CA VAL A 71 6.89 3.69 -27.70
C VAL A 71 6.40 2.91 -28.93
N SER A 72 5.36 3.39 -29.62
CA SER A 72 4.88 2.78 -30.88
C SER A 72 6.01 2.69 -31.91
N ASN A 73 6.73 3.79 -32.14
CA ASN A 73 7.81 3.84 -33.12
C ASN A 73 8.98 2.89 -32.78
N LEU A 74 9.22 2.59 -31.49
CA LEU A 74 10.19 1.57 -31.10
C LEU A 74 9.70 0.17 -31.46
N GLY A 75 8.42 -0.13 -31.20
CA GLY A 75 7.79 -1.39 -31.59
C GLY A 75 7.75 -1.59 -33.10
N ASP A 76 7.38 -0.56 -33.87
CA ASP A 76 7.36 -0.58 -35.34
C ASP A 76 8.76 -0.77 -35.96
N ALA A 77 9.81 -0.48 -35.19
CA ALA A 77 11.21 -0.68 -35.56
C ALA A 77 11.80 -1.99 -35.02
N ASP A 78 10.97 -2.90 -34.53
CA ASP A 78 11.35 -4.19 -33.93
C ASP A 78 12.40 -4.06 -32.80
N ILE A 79 12.35 -2.96 -32.04
CA ILE A 79 13.19 -2.78 -30.85
C ILE A 79 12.54 -3.50 -29.67
N ASP A 80 13.35 -4.23 -28.91
CA ASP A 80 12.91 -4.90 -27.68
C ASP A 80 12.33 -3.91 -26.66
N LEU A 81 11.07 -4.14 -26.29
CA LEU A 81 10.31 -3.34 -25.34
C LEU A 81 10.24 -3.97 -23.95
N SER A 82 10.80 -5.17 -23.74
CA SER A 82 10.77 -5.85 -22.44
C SER A 82 11.29 -5.01 -21.27
N PRO A 83 12.25 -4.07 -21.42
CA PRO A 83 12.64 -3.17 -20.33
C PRO A 83 11.50 -2.26 -19.84
N LEU A 84 10.48 -1.99 -20.68
CA LEU A 84 9.32 -1.19 -20.31
C LEU A 84 8.29 -1.97 -19.47
N ASP A 85 8.42 -3.29 -19.39
CA ASP A 85 7.54 -4.17 -18.61
C ASP A 85 8.07 -4.42 -17.20
N ASP A 86 9.32 -4.02 -16.91
CA ASP A 86 9.95 -4.20 -15.61
C ASP A 86 9.13 -3.48 -14.52
N PRO A 87 8.85 -4.08 -13.34
CA PRO A 87 7.94 -3.47 -12.36
C PRO A 87 8.33 -2.07 -11.89
N GLU A 88 9.62 -1.71 -11.94
CA GLU A 88 10.11 -0.37 -11.61
C GLU A 88 9.76 0.67 -12.70
N GLU A 89 9.62 0.25 -13.96
CA GLU A 89 9.49 1.10 -15.15
C GLU A 89 8.13 1.01 -15.85
N SER A 90 7.38 -0.06 -15.60
CA SER A 90 6.02 -0.32 -16.08
C SER A 90 5.05 0.84 -15.93
N GLY A 91 4.08 0.93 -16.83
CA GLY A 91 3.05 1.97 -16.81
C GLY A 91 3.34 3.21 -17.66
N ILE A 92 4.33 3.16 -18.55
CA ILE A 92 4.62 4.22 -19.52
C ILE A 92 3.52 4.28 -20.59
N ALA A 93 3.14 5.48 -21.04
CA ALA A 93 2.13 5.63 -22.09
C ALA A 93 2.55 4.88 -23.37
N GLY A 94 1.62 4.07 -23.91
CA GLY A 94 1.87 3.24 -25.09
C GLY A 94 2.19 1.78 -24.76
N THR A 95 2.30 1.41 -23.49
CA THR A 95 2.52 0.02 -23.06
C THR A 95 1.24 -0.60 -22.46
N SER A 96 1.36 -1.83 -21.95
CA SER A 96 0.32 -2.55 -21.21
C SER A 96 0.90 -3.14 -19.93
N VAL A 97 0.04 -3.70 -19.09
CA VAL A 97 0.44 -4.57 -17.97
C VAL A 97 -0.32 -5.89 -18.08
N THR A 98 0.36 -7.00 -17.83
CA THR A 98 -0.25 -8.33 -17.74
C THR A 98 0.06 -8.96 -16.40
N THR A 99 -0.96 -9.29 -15.61
CA THR A 99 -0.79 -9.91 -14.29
C THR A 99 -2.09 -10.58 -13.82
N ASN A 100 -2.00 -11.35 -12.73
CA ASN A 100 -3.12 -12.00 -12.07
C ASN A 100 -3.85 -11.05 -11.10
N PHE A 101 -4.50 -10.03 -11.65
CA PHE A 101 -5.30 -9.08 -10.87
C PHE A 101 -6.38 -9.80 -10.05
N SER A 102 -6.64 -9.30 -8.83
CA SER A 102 -7.73 -9.82 -7.99
C SER A 102 -9.10 -9.59 -8.63
N TYR A 103 -10.08 -10.41 -8.28
CA TYR A 103 -11.46 -10.29 -8.74
C TYR A 103 -12.01 -8.86 -8.55
N ALA A 104 -11.69 -8.23 -7.42
CA ALA A 104 -12.13 -6.88 -7.13
C ALA A 104 -11.59 -5.84 -8.13
N ILE A 105 -10.31 -5.95 -8.49
CA ILE A 105 -9.68 -5.07 -9.49
C ILE A 105 -10.14 -5.41 -10.90
N VAL A 106 -10.24 -6.68 -11.26
CA VAL A 106 -10.70 -7.07 -12.60
C VAL A 106 -12.14 -6.64 -12.85
N ARG A 107 -13.03 -6.80 -11.86
CA ARG A 107 -14.41 -6.29 -11.96
C ARG A 107 -14.44 -4.78 -12.17
N TRP A 108 -13.61 -4.04 -11.43
CA TRP A 108 -13.49 -2.59 -11.57
C TRP A 108 -12.94 -2.20 -12.95
N LEU A 109 -11.92 -2.90 -13.45
CA LEU A 109 -11.36 -2.71 -14.79
C LEU A 109 -12.41 -3.00 -15.87
N VAL A 110 -13.15 -4.11 -15.79
CA VAL A 110 -14.21 -4.46 -16.74
C VAL A 110 -15.31 -3.41 -16.78
N ALA A 111 -15.70 -2.86 -15.63
CA ALA A 111 -16.70 -1.80 -15.57
C ALA A 111 -16.25 -0.48 -16.23
N ARG A 112 -14.94 -0.23 -16.30
CA ARG A 112 -14.38 1.08 -16.66
C ARG A 112 -13.66 1.11 -18.01
N TYR A 113 -13.02 0.00 -18.38
CA TYR A 113 -12.18 -0.16 -19.56
C TYR A 113 -12.45 -1.49 -20.30
N PRO A 114 -13.72 -1.87 -20.56
CA PRO A 114 -14.05 -3.20 -21.10
C PRO A 114 -13.38 -3.53 -22.44
N GLN A 115 -13.03 -2.51 -23.23
CA GLN A 115 -12.37 -2.66 -24.53
C GLN A 115 -10.83 -2.69 -24.47
N GLN A 116 -10.25 -2.49 -23.28
CA GLN A 116 -8.79 -2.45 -23.07
C GLN A 116 -8.25 -3.72 -22.40
N LEU A 117 -9.08 -4.76 -22.28
CA LEU A 117 -8.78 -5.93 -21.49
C LEU A 117 -8.81 -7.19 -22.35
N SER A 118 -7.90 -8.11 -22.06
CA SER A 118 -7.88 -9.47 -22.63
C SER A 118 -7.33 -10.45 -21.61
N ILE A 119 -7.69 -11.72 -21.77
CA ILE A 119 -7.01 -12.82 -21.07
C ILE A 119 -5.74 -13.13 -21.85
N ASP A 120 -4.62 -13.23 -21.14
CA ASP A 120 -3.38 -13.76 -21.69
C ASP A 120 -3.41 -15.29 -21.57
N TRP A 121 -3.68 -15.96 -22.68
CA TRP A 121 -3.79 -17.40 -22.75
C TRP A 121 -2.43 -18.09 -22.87
N ASP A 122 -1.36 -17.36 -23.19
CA ASP A 122 -0.03 -17.93 -23.31
C ASP A 122 0.55 -18.26 -21.91
N TRP A 123 0.02 -17.61 -20.88
CA TRP A 123 0.36 -17.80 -19.46
C TRP A 123 -0.74 -18.51 -18.66
N PHE A 124 -1.54 -19.35 -19.32
CA PHE A 124 -2.60 -20.13 -18.69
C PHE A 124 -2.09 -21.50 -18.25
N GLU A 125 -1.83 -21.65 -16.95
CA GLU A 125 -1.24 -22.87 -16.37
C GLU A 125 -2.21 -23.67 -15.47
N GLU A 126 -3.33 -23.07 -15.06
CA GLU A 126 -4.22 -23.64 -14.02
C GLU A 126 -5.45 -24.30 -14.64
N GLU A 127 -5.22 -25.19 -15.63
CA GLU A 127 -6.25 -25.93 -16.39
C GLU A 127 -7.22 -26.68 -15.47
N ASP A 128 -6.71 -27.40 -14.46
CA ASP A 128 -7.55 -28.15 -13.51
C ASP A 128 -8.53 -27.25 -12.75
N ARG A 129 -8.07 -26.07 -12.31
CA ARG A 129 -8.91 -25.12 -11.56
C ARG A 129 -9.93 -24.45 -12.46
N PHE A 130 -9.55 -24.21 -13.71
CA PHE A 130 -10.45 -23.72 -14.73
C PHE A 130 -11.54 -24.76 -15.03
N GLY A 131 -11.17 -26.02 -15.25
CA GLY A 131 -12.08 -27.16 -15.40
C GLY A 131 -13.00 -27.39 -14.21
N ALA A 132 -12.51 -27.19 -12.98
CA ALA A 132 -13.33 -27.28 -11.78
C ALA A 132 -14.34 -26.12 -11.65
N THR A 133 -14.08 -24.99 -12.30
CA THR A 133 -14.88 -23.75 -12.15
C THR A 133 -15.87 -23.55 -13.29
N MET A 134 -15.39 -23.70 -14.53
CA MET A 134 -16.10 -23.33 -15.75
C MET A 134 -17.38 -24.10 -16.10
N PRO A 135 -17.59 -25.37 -15.69
CA PRO A 135 -18.85 -26.07 -15.92
C PRO A 135 -20.07 -25.35 -15.35
N ARG A 136 -19.88 -24.43 -14.39
CA ARG A 136 -20.94 -23.51 -13.90
C ARG A 136 -21.48 -22.58 -15.00
N PHE A 137 -20.69 -22.31 -16.03
CA PHE A 137 -20.95 -21.33 -17.07
C PHE A 137 -20.98 -21.94 -18.48
N LEU A 138 -20.32 -23.08 -18.67
CA LEU A 138 -20.18 -23.80 -19.92
C LEU A 138 -20.82 -25.20 -19.75
N PRO A 139 -22.12 -25.36 -20.06
CA PRO A 139 -22.81 -26.64 -19.92
C PRO A 139 -22.11 -27.75 -20.70
N LEU A 140 -22.13 -28.97 -20.15
CA LEU A 140 -21.49 -30.18 -20.70
C LEU A 140 -19.95 -30.18 -20.74
N LEU A 141 -19.29 -29.08 -20.37
CA LEU A 141 -17.82 -29.07 -20.24
C LEU A 141 -17.32 -30.06 -19.18
N GLU A 142 -18.13 -30.38 -18.17
CA GLU A 142 -17.75 -31.34 -17.12
C GLU A 142 -17.42 -32.73 -17.64
N GLU A 143 -18.06 -33.17 -18.74
CA GLU A 143 -17.79 -34.47 -19.35
C GLU A 143 -16.34 -34.57 -19.83
N GLU A 144 -15.87 -33.56 -20.59
CA GLU A 144 -14.46 -33.49 -21.03
C GLU A 144 -13.53 -33.18 -19.87
N ALA A 145 -13.87 -32.21 -19.01
CA ALA A 145 -13.00 -31.74 -17.92
C ALA A 145 -12.70 -32.81 -16.87
N MET A 146 -13.50 -33.88 -16.78
CA MET A 146 -13.26 -34.98 -15.85
C MET A 146 -12.34 -36.08 -16.41
N VAL A 147 -12.20 -36.21 -17.73
CA VAL A 147 -11.57 -37.40 -18.34
C VAL A 147 -10.44 -37.06 -19.32
N GLU A 148 -10.46 -35.88 -19.94
CA GLU A 148 -9.47 -35.47 -20.93
C GLU A 148 -8.29 -34.74 -20.27
N ALA A 149 -7.07 -35.05 -20.73
CA ALA A 149 -5.85 -34.41 -20.23
C ALA A 149 -5.58 -33.02 -20.83
N HIS A 150 -6.16 -32.71 -21.99
CA HIS A 150 -5.91 -31.49 -22.76
C HIS A 150 -7.22 -30.91 -23.28
N VAL A 151 -8.06 -30.47 -22.35
CA VAL A 151 -9.36 -29.89 -22.68
C VAL A 151 -9.17 -28.56 -23.42
N PRO A 152 -9.78 -28.35 -24.60
CA PRO A 152 -9.65 -27.10 -25.34
C PRO A 152 -10.53 -25.99 -24.74
N TYR A 153 -10.26 -25.60 -23.48
CA TYR A 153 -11.09 -24.67 -22.69
C TYR A 153 -11.39 -23.35 -23.40
N ARG A 154 -10.41 -22.83 -24.16
CA ARG A 154 -10.58 -21.58 -24.91
C ARG A 154 -11.59 -21.73 -26.05
N ASP A 155 -11.66 -22.89 -26.69
CA ASP A 155 -12.63 -23.15 -27.76
C ASP A 155 -14.05 -23.26 -27.21
N TRP A 156 -14.21 -23.94 -26.07
CA TRP A 156 -15.47 -23.94 -25.31
C TRP A 156 -15.93 -22.53 -24.94
N LEU A 157 -15.01 -21.71 -24.41
CA LEU A 157 -15.31 -20.33 -24.07
C LEU A 157 -15.71 -19.54 -25.32
N ARG A 158 -14.96 -19.66 -26.42
CA ARG A 158 -15.22 -18.99 -27.70
C ARG A 158 -16.58 -19.36 -28.30
N ALA A 159 -16.97 -20.63 -28.19
CA ALA A 159 -18.28 -21.10 -28.62
C ALA A 159 -19.42 -20.45 -27.79
N ALA A 160 -19.22 -20.25 -26.48
CA ALA A 160 -20.24 -19.69 -25.58
C ALA A 160 -20.35 -18.15 -25.60
N ILE A 161 -19.24 -17.43 -25.83
CA ILE A 161 -19.21 -15.96 -25.70
C ILE A 161 -19.96 -15.23 -26.83
N GLY A 162 -20.06 -15.84 -28.02
CA GLY A 162 -20.76 -15.25 -29.17
C GLY A 162 -20.13 -13.94 -29.66
N GLY A 163 -18.80 -13.87 -29.77
CA GLY A 163 -18.06 -12.71 -30.28
C GLY A 163 -17.87 -11.54 -29.30
N ARG A 164 -18.32 -11.67 -28.05
CA ARG A 164 -18.02 -10.72 -26.97
C ARG A 164 -16.59 -10.88 -26.46
N ASN A 165 -16.07 -9.86 -25.78
CA ASN A 165 -14.80 -9.97 -25.08
C ASN A 165 -14.86 -11.07 -23.99
N GLU A 166 -13.91 -12.02 -24.03
CA GLU A 166 -13.84 -13.20 -23.17
C GLU A 166 -13.88 -12.84 -21.68
N LEU A 167 -13.05 -11.88 -21.24
CA LEU A 167 -12.97 -11.47 -19.84
C LEU A 167 -14.24 -10.78 -19.37
N VAL A 168 -14.77 -9.86 -20.18
CA VAL A 168 -16.02 -9.14 -19.85
C VAL A 168 -17.18 -10.12 -19.69
N TRP A 169 -17.27 -11.11 -20.58
CA TRP A 169 -18.28 -12.17 -20.47
C TRP A 169 -18.10 -12.99 -19.20
N LEU A 170 -16.88 -13.43 -18.91
CA LEU A 170 -16.56 -14.26 -17.75
C LEU A 170 -16.93 -13.54 -16.44
N ILE A 171 -16.52 -12.28 -16.27
CA ILE A 171 -16.88 -11.49 -15.09
C ILE A 171 -18.40 -11.32 -14.98
N ALA A 172 -19.12 -11.11 -16.09
CA ALA A 172 -20.58 -11.06 -16.05
C ALA A 172 -21.24 -12.39 -15.64
N ARG A 173 -20.56 -13.54 -15.82
CA ARG A 173 -21.03 -14.83 -15.30
C ARG A 173 -20.77 -14.97 -13.79
N PHE A 174 -19.60 -14.55 -13.32
CA PHE A 174 -19.30 -14.51 -11.88
C PHE A 174 -20.25 -13.61 -11.10
N GLU A 175 -20.55 -12.41 -11.63
CA GLU A 175 -21.48 -11.47 -11.00
C GLU A 175 -22.90 -12.02 -10.88
N ALA A 176 -23.31 -12.88 -11.82
CA ALA A 176 -24.62 -13.54 -11.82
C ALA A 176 -24.74 -14.73 -10.85
N LEU A 177 -23.64 -15.18 -10.22
CA LEU A 177 -23.70 -16.25 -9.22
C LEU A 177 -24.45 -15.78 -7.97
N ASN A 178 -25.39 -16.60 -7.50
CA ASN A 178 -26.11 -16.37 -6.24
C ASN A 178 -25.31 -16.87 -5.02
N VAL A 179 -24.12 -16.32 -4.83
CA VAL A 179 -23.22 -16.60 -3.70
C VAL A 179 -22.65 -15.28 -3.15
N SER A 180 -22.02 -15.33 -1.97
CA SER A 180 -21.40 -14.14 -1.38
C SER A 180 -20.30 -13.55 -2.27
N GLU A 181 -20.08 -12.24 -2.15
CA GLU A 181 -18.99 -11.54 -2.87
C GLU A 181 -17.61 -12.14 -2.57
N GLN A 182 -17.38 -12.55 -1.32
CA GLN A 182 -16.16 -13.26 -0.93
C GLN A 182 -16.01 -14.57 -1.72
N ARG A 183 -17.09 -15.34 -1.87
CA ARG A 183 -17.04 -16.60 -2.61
C ARG A 183 -16.81 -16.40 -4.11
N LYS A 184 -17.36 -15.34 -4.70
CA LYS A 184 -17.06 -14.96 -6.10
C LYS A 184 -15.57 -14.66 -6.26
N ALA A 185 -15.00 -13.86 -5.36
CA ALA A 185 -13.58 -13.53 -5.37
C ALA A 185 -12.71 -14.78 -5.23
N GLU A 186 -12.99 -15.65 -4.25
CA GLU A 186 -12.26 -16.92 -4.07
C GLU A 186 -12.27 -17.80 -5.33
N LEU A 187 -13.43 -17.94 -5.99
CA LEU A 187 -13.55 -18.75 -7.20
C LEU A 187 -12.75 -18.14 -8.35
N TYR A 188 -12.85 -16.84 -8.59
CA TYR A 188 -12.10 -16.17 -9.66
C TYR A 188 -10.59 -16.17 -9.39
N ASP A 189 -10.17 -15.76 -8.19
CA ASP A 189 -8.75 -15.64 -7.83
C ASP A 189 -8.05 -17.01 -7.90
N SER A 190 -8.78 -18.10 -7.65
CA SER A 190 -8.25 -19.46 -7.79
C SER A 190 -7.81 -19.81 -9.22
N LEU A 191 -8.42 -19.18 -10.23
CA LEU A 191 -8.09 -19.40 -11.64
C LEU A 191 -6.72 -18.83 -12.03
N LYS A 192 -6.18 -17.90 -11.22
CA LYS A 192 -4.94 -17.16 -11.49
C LYS A 192 -4.81 -16.66 -12.94
N LEU A 193 -5.91 -16.18 -13.52
CA LEU A 193 -5.92 -15.71 -14.90
C LEU A 193 -5.02 -14.49 -15.05
N HIS A 194 -4.05 -14.57 -15.97
CA HIS A 194 -3.29 -13.41 -16.40
C HIS A 194 -4.18 -12.53 -17.27
N VAL A 195 -4.37 -11.28 -16.84
CA VAL A 195 -5.19 -10.28 -17.53
C VAL A 195 -4.28 -9.17 -18.04
N THR A 196 -4.32 -8.95 -19.35
CA THR A 196 -3.67 -7.80 -19.98
C THR A 196 -4.58 -6.59 -19.93
N TRP A 197 -4.07 -5.48 -19.40
CA TRP A 197 -4.70 -4.16 -19.49
C TRP A 197 -3.87 -3.22 -20.37
N ARG A 198 -4.41 -2.90 -21.56
CA ARG A 198 -3.87 -1.91 -22.50
C ARG A 198 -4.37 -0.51 -22.13
N PHE A 199 -3.83 0.03 -21.04
CA PHE A 199 -4.29 1.30 -20.47
C PHE A 199 -4.05 2.50 -21.40
N GLY A 200 -4.95 3.48 -21.33
CA GLY A 200 -4.79 4.75 -22.04
C GLY A 200 -3.80 5.71 -21.35
N VAL A 201 -3.37 6.74 -22.09
CA VAL A 201 -2.42 7.77 -21.61
C VAL A 201 -2.83 8.39 -20.26
N ARG A 202 -4.13 8.61 -20.01
CA ARG A 202 -4.60 9.21 -18.76
C ARG A 202 -4.42 8.32 -17.52
N SER A 203 -4.35 7.01 -17.71
CA SER A 203 -4.13 6.02 -16.65
C SER A 203 -2.66 5.56 -16.58
N SER A 204 -1.85 5.91 -17.57
CA SER A 204 -0.39 5.72 -17.54
C SER A 204 0.30 6.66 -16.55
N ARG A 205 1.51 6.30 -16.09
CA ARG A 205 2.44 7.16 -15.34
C ARG A 205 2.72 8.48 -16.05
N THR A 206 2.80 8.44 -17.39
CA THR A 206 3.13 9.59 -18.23
C THR A 206 2.06 10.68 -18.18
N GLY A 207 0.78 10.28 -18.20
CA GLY A 207 -0.34 11.21 -18.33
C GLY A 207 -1.18 11.39 -17.07
N MET A 208 -1.06 10.51 -16.09
CA MET A 208 -1.86 10.56 -14.87
C MET A 208 -1.50 11.77 -14.02
N LYS A 209 -2.51 12.60 -13.75
CA LYS A 209 -2.39 13.73 -12.83
C LYS A 209 -3.73 14.13 -12.24
N LEU A 210 -3.67 14.55 -10.98
CA LEU A 210 -4.73 15.33 -10.35
C LEU A 210 -4.57 16.80 -10.74
N PRO A 211 -5.64 17.48 -11.22
CA PRO A 211 -5.57 18.91 -11.47
C PRO A 211 -5.18 19.69 -10.22
N SER A 212 -4.08 20.44 -10.29
CA SER A 212 -3.65 21.34 -9.22
C SER A 212 -3.86 22.79 -9.62
N ARG A 213 -4.46 23.59 -8.72
CA ARG A 213 -4.67 25.04 -8.94
C ARG A 213 -3.40 25.86 -8.71
N LYS A 214 -2.49 25.38 -7.85
CA LYS A 214 -1.26 26.08 -7.48
C LYS A 214 -0.09 25.11 -7.53
N ILE A 215 0.80 25.36 -8.48
CA ILE A 215 2.07 24.63 -8.59
C ILE A 215 3.08 25.27 -7.62
N PHE A 216 3.77 24.43 -6.86
CA PHE A 216 4.94 24.82 -6.10
C PHE A 216 6.18 24.63 -6.96
N PHE A 217 6.84 25.73 -7.29
CA PHE A 217 8.09 25.73 -8.03
C PHE A 217 9.27 25.65 -7.07
N HIS A 218 10.27 24.83 -7.41
CA HIS A 218 11.49 24.68 -6.63
C HIS A 218 12.60 25.53 -7.23
N ASP A 219 12.99 26.57 -6.52
CA ASP A 219 14.09 27.48 -6.86
C ASP A 219 15.33 27.29 -5.96
N GLN A 220 15.27 26.34 -5.04
CA GLN A 220 16.32 25.98 -4.10
C GLN A 220 16.53 24.45 -4.06
N PRO A 221 17.69 23.96 -3.58
CA PRO A 221 17.91 22.54 -3.35
C PRO A 221 16.80 21.87 -2.53
N LEU A 222 16.51 20.61 -2.84
CA LEU A 222 15.50 19.82 -2.14
C LEU A 222 15.94 19.51 -0.70
N ILE A 223 14.95 19.42 0.20
CA ILE A 223 15.19 19.12 1.62
C ILE A 223 15.84 17.75 1.76
N GLN A 224 17.01 17.71 2.38
CA GLN A 224 17.77 16.49 2.60
C GLN A 224 17.36 15.81 3.90
N ARG A 225 17.55 14.49 3.98
CA ARG A 225 17.27 13.70 5.18
C ARG A 225 17.95 14.25 6.45
N ARG A 226 19.16 14.81 6.34
CA ARG A 226 19.89 15.37 7.49
C ARG A 226 19.23 16.60 8.12
N GLU A 227 18.34 17.26 7.39
CA GLU A 227 17.61 18.44 7.85
C GLU A 227 16.31 18.06 8.58
N ILE A 228 15.99 16.77 8.65
CA ILE A 228 14.75 16.25 9.25
C ILE A 228 15.01 15.70 10.64
N SER A 229 14.32 16.27 11.63
CA SER A 229 14.13 15.68 12.95
C SER A 229 12.69 15.14 13.04
N LEU A 230 12.55 13.82 13.15
CA LEU A 230 11.23 13.20 13.17
C LEU A 230 10.44 13.61 14.43
N ALA A 231 11.07 13.69 15.60
CA ALA A 231 10.42 14.13 16.83
C ALA A 231 9.92 15.58 16.74
N ALA A 232 10.70 16.48 16.12
CA ALA A 232 10.29 17.87 15.91
C ALA A 232 9.12 17.95 14.93
N GLU A 233 9.15 17.19 13.83
CA GLU A 233 8.07 17.17 12.85
C GLU A 233 6.78 16.58 13.45
N LEU A 234 6.87 15.48 14.21
CA LEU A 234 5.73 14.87 14.90
C LEU A 234 5.08 15.79 15.94
N SER A 235 5.84 16.77 16.45
CA SER A 235 5.40 17.80 17.39
C SER A 235 5.03 19.12 16.72
N SER A 236 5.14 19.21 15.39
CA SER A 236 4.83 20.44 14.64
C SER A 236 3.35 20.83 14.78
N PRO A 237 2.98 22.07 14.40
CA PRO A 237 1.58 22.48 14.28
C PRO A 237 0.74 21.50 13.41
N PRO A 238 -0.58 21.42 13.65
CA PRO A 238 -1.48 20.57 12.88
C PRO A 238 -1.44 20.82 11.37
N ILE A 239 -1.55 19.73 10.61
CA ILE A 239 -1.71 19.76 9.17
C ILE A 239 -3.16 20.08 8.85
N ALA A 240 -3.40 21.00 7.92
CA ALA A 240 -4.75 21.30 7.45
C ALA A 240 -5.34 20.06 6.74
N VAL A 241 -6.50 19.63 7.21
CA VAL A 241 -7.23 18.47 6.68
C VAL A 241 -8.68 18.87 6.39
N GLU A 242 -9.17 18.48 5.22
CA GLU A 242 -10.56 18.66 4.82
C GLU A 242 -11.16 17.34 4.33
N LYS A 243 -12.45 17.14 4.60
CA LYS A 243 -13.20 16.03 4.02
C LYS A 243 -13.60 16.39 2.59
N VAL A 244 -13.32 15.50 1.64
CA VAL A 244 -13.72 15.72 0.25
C VAL A 244 -15.14 15.18 0.00
N SER A 245 -15.76 15.63 -1.11
CA SER A 245 -17.05 15.08 -1.55
C SER A 245 -16.91 13.61 -1.96
N THR A 246 -18.01 12.84 -1.91
CA THR A 246 -18.03 11.43 -2.33
C THR A 246 -17.57 11.26 -3.77
N THR A 247 -17.96 12.17 -4.68
CA THR A 247 -17.51 12.16 -6.08
C THR A 247 -16.00 12.37 -6.21
N MET A 248 -15.42 13.27 -5.41
CA MET A 248 -13.97 13.45 -5.39
C MET A 248 -13.28 12.23 -4.76
N GLY A 249 -13.81 11.67 -3.67
CA GLY A 249 -13.29 10.45 -3.07
C GLY A 249 -13.27 9.28 -4.05
N GLU A 250 -14.33 9.11 -4.83
CA GLU A 250 -14.41 8.09 -5.89
C GLU A 250 -13.35 8.34 -6.98
N LYS A 251 -13.17 9.60 -7.39
CA LYS A 251 -12.11 9.96 -8.34
C LYS A 251 -10.72 9.60 -7.80
N ILE A 252 -10.46 9.85 -6.51
CA ILE A 252 -9.17 9.52 -5.89
C ILE A 252 -8.98 8.01 -5.79
N LEU A 253 -10.00 7.23 -5.45
CA LEU A 253 -9.92 5.77 -5.44
C LEU A 253 -9.64 5.20 -6.82
N ASN A 254 -10.31 5.72 -7.86
CA ASN A 254 -10.01 5.35 -9.24
C ASN A 254 -8.55 5.67 -9.59
N LEU A 255 -8.06 6.87 -9.28
CA LEU A 255 -6.64 7.21 -9.47
C LEU A 255 -5.71 6.28 -8.69
N ALA A 256 -6.05 5.90 -7.46
CA ALA A 256 -5.23 5.01 -6.64
C ALA A 256 -5.12 3.61 -7.24
N ARG A 257 -6.25 3.04 -7.70
CA ARG A 257 -6.31 1.75 -8.41
C ARG A 257 -5.56 1.81 -9.74
N GLU A 258 -5.78 2.86 -10.54
CA GLU A 258 -5.03 3.06 -11.79
C GLU A 258 -3.52 3.16 -11.51
N THR A 259 -3.12 3.95 -10.50
CA THR A 259 -1.70 4.17 -10.16
C THR A 259 -1.01 2.87 -9.74
N SER A 260 -1.69 2.03 -8.95
CA SER A 260 -1.12 0.78 -8.47
C SER A 260 -1.15 -0.31 -9.55
N ALA A 261 -2.25 -0.45 -10.29
CA ALA A 261 -2.42 -1.51 -11.28
C ALA A 261 -1.43 -1.39 -12.44
N VAL A 262 -1.13 -0.19 -12.95
CA VAL A 262 -0.09 0.01 -13.99
C VAL A 262 1.33 -0.26 -13.51
N ARG A 263 1.52 -0.58 -12.22
CA ARG A 263 2.79 -0.94 -11.58
C ARG A 263 2.78 -2.34 -10.99
N TYR A 264 1.84 -3.19 -11.42
CA TYR A 264 1.66 -4.55 -10.89
C TYR A 264 1.40 -4.60 -9.38
N ARG A 265 0.77 -3.56 -8.82
CA ARG A 265 0.48 -3.47 -7.39
C ARG A 265 -1.02 -3.40 -7.13
N GLU A 266 -1.41 -4.07 -6.06
CA GLU A 266 -2.70 -3.91 -5.42
C GLU A 266 -2.50 -3.60 -3.94
N LEU A 267 -3.30 -2.68 -3.43
CA LEU A 267 -3.28 -2.30 -2.03
C LEU A 267 -4.68 -2.43 -1.46
N HIS A 268 -4.79 -3.06 -0.29
CA HIS A 268 -6.08 -3.33 0.34
C HIS A 268 -6.94 -2.07 0.47
N GLY A 269 -6.35 -0.95 0.90
CA GLY A 269 -7.05 0.34 1.02
C GLY A 269 -7.41 1.02 -0.30
N PHE A 270 -6.73 0.69 -1.39
CA PHE A 270 -7.06 1.24 -2.71
C PHE A 270 -8.11 0.39 -3.41
N THR A 271 -7.99 -0.93 -3.29
CA THR A 271 -8.97 -1.90 -3.81
C THR A 271 -10.34 -1.66 -3.16
N TYR A 272 -10.40 -1.68 -1.83
CA TYR A 272 -11.67 -1.68 -1.07
C TYR A 272 -12.04 -0.33 -0.43
N GLY A 273 -11.27 0.74 -0.64
CA GLY A 273 -11.47 2.01 0.04
C GLY A 273 -12.88 2.60 -0.10
N ASP A 274 -13.34 3.32 0.92
CA ASP A 274 -14.67 3.97 0.94
C ASP A 274 -14.58 5.41 0.44
N SER A 275 -15.25 5.70 -0.68
CA SER A 275 -15.24 7.02 -1.33
C SER A 275 -15.83 8.14 -0.45
N ARG A 276 -16.62 7.79 0.57
CA ARG A 276 -17.18 8.72 1.56
C ARG A 276 -16.21 9.04 2.70
N ARG A 277 -15.08 8.34 2.76
CA ARG A 277 -14.05 8.37 3.82
C ARG A 277 -12.67 8.73 3.28
N VAL A 278 -12.67 9.71 2.39
CA VAL A 278 -11.45 10.31 1.88
C VAL A 278 -11.25 11.68 2.53
N LEU A 279 -10.08 11.86 3.15
CA LEU A 279 -9.62 13.12 3.71
C LEU A 279 -8.47 13.64 2.87
N LYS A 280 -8.51 14.92 2.52
CA LYS A 280 -7.41 15.60 1.86
C LYS A 280 -6.60 16.38 2.89
N ALA A 281 -5.28 16.20 2.87
CA ALA A 281 -4.32 16.87 3.73
C ALA A 281 -3.31 17.68 2.91
N SER A 282 -3.11 18.95 3.30
CA SER A 282 -2.14 19.85 2.65
C SER A 282 -0.80 19.76 3.37
N LEU A 283 0.12 18.95 2.86
CA LEU A 283 1.40 18.68 3.52
C LEU A 283 2.41 19.84 3.39
N GLY A 284 2.22 20.72 2.40
CA GLY A 284 3.08 21.86 2.09
C GLY A 284 3.93 21.62 0.84
N ARG A 285 4.60 22.67 0.34
CA ARG A 285 5.53 22.59 -0.81
C ARG A 285 4.92 21.91 -2.06
N GLY A 286 3.65 22.18 -2.35
CA GLY A 286 2.91 21.57 -3.48
C GLY A 286 2.56 20.10 -3.27
N THR A 287 2.57 19.62 -2.03
CA THR A 287 2.27 18.23 -1.68
C THR A 287 0.90 18.11 -1.02
N GLU A 288 0.10 17.16 -1.50
CA GLU A 288 -1.20 16.81 -0.97
C GLU A 288 -1.25 15.30 -0.71
N ALA A 289 -1.90 14.87 0.38
CA ALA A 289 -2.16 13.47 0.66
C ALA A 289 -3.66 13.22 0.78
N PHE A 290 -4.14 12.13 0.19
CA PHE A 290 -5.52 11.69 0.33
C PHE A 290 -5.56 10.43 1.18
N VAL A 291 -5.97 10.57 2.44
CA VAL A 291 -6.11 9.45 3.38
C VAL A 291 -7.44 8.77 3.16
N ILE A 292 -7.42 7.46 2.97
CA ILE A 292 -8.53 6.60 2.59
C ILE A 292 -8.79 5.62 3.73
N GLY A 293 -10.02 5.64 4.25
CA GLY A 293 -10.52 4.61 5.17
C GLY A 293 -11.13 3.41 4.44
N VAL A 294 -11.17 2.27 5.13
CA VAL A 294 -11.76 1.02 4.62
C VAL A 294 -13.15 0.82 5.25
N PRO A 295 -14.18 0.42 4.47
CA PRO A 295 -15.51 0.18 4.99
C PRO A 295 -15.55 -1.11 5.84
N PRO A 296 -16.51 -1.25 6.76
CA PRO A 296 -16.52 -2.30 7.78
C PRO A 296 -16.30 -3.74 7.27
N GLU A 297 -16.90 -4.09 6.15
CA GLU A 297 -16.87 -5.41 5.50
C GLU A 297 -15.47 -5.85 5.06
N TYR A 298 -14.54 -4.92 4.83
CA TYR A 298 -13.18 -5.21 4.40
C TYR A 298 -12.13 -4.89 5.48
N ARG A 299 -12.52 -4.61 6.73
CA ARG A 299 -11.55 -4.25 7.76
C ARG A 299 -10.77 -5.44 8.28
N LEU A 300 -9.53 -5.16 8.70
CA LEU A 300 -8.75 -6.13 9.46
C LEU A 300 -9.46 -6.45 10.79
N PRO A 301 -9.39 -7.71 11.29
CA PRO A 301 -10.13 -8.13 12.49
C PRO A 301 -9.84 -7.29 13.73
N LEU A 302 -8.57 -6.94 13.97
CA LEU A 302 -8.13 -6.23 15.18
C LEU A 302 -7.60 -4.83 14.89
N ARG A 303 -6.79 -4.69 13.83
CA ARG A 303 -6.14 -3.42 13.49
C ARG A 303 -7.10 -2.50 12.75
N ALA A 304 -6.89 -1.20 12.92
CA ALA A 304 -7.41 -0.21 12.01
C ALA A 304 -6.51 -0.12 10.78
N TYR A 305 -7.10 0.03 9.60
CA TYR A 305 -6.38 0.14 8.34
C TYR A 305 -6.66 1.51 7.69
N HIS A 306 -5.60 2.23 7.35
CA HIS A 306 -5.68 3.45 6.54
C HIS A 306 -4.66 3.39 5.41
N ALA A 307 -5.06 3.80 4.21
CA ALA A 307 -4.13 4.05 3.11
C ALA A 307 -4.02 5.54 2.82
N ALA A 308 -2.96 5.96 2.14
CA ALA A 308 -2.92 7.29 1.53
C ALA A 308 -2.25 7.27 0.17
N LEU A 309 -2.81 8.02 -0.78
CA LEU A 309 -2.14 8.36 -2.04
C LEU A 309 -1.61 9.79 -1.95
N ILE A 310 -0.34 9.98 -2.27
CA ILE A 310 0.39 11.23 -2.06
C ILE A 310 0.79 11.82 -3.40
N PHE A 311 0.46 13.10 -3.57
CA PHE A 311 0.69 13.84 -4.79
C PHE A 311 1.70 14.96 -4.57
N LYS A 312 2.57 15.18 -5.55
CA LYS A 312 3.42 16.38 -5.68
C LYS A 312 3.03 17.11 -6.95
N ASN A 313 2.53 18.34 -6.81
CA ASN A 313 2.07 19.17 -7.93
C ASN A 313 1.09 18.43 -8.87
N GLY A 314 0.23 17.60 -8.28
CA GLY A 314 -0.77 16.80 -8.99
C GLY A 314 -0.27 15.44 -9.50
N VAL A 315 1.02 15.11 -9.40
CA VAL A 315 1.58 13.82 -9.82
C VAL A 315 1.57 12.85 -8.63
N PRO A 316 1.05 11.61 -8.75
CA PRO A 316 1.22 10.59 -7.71
C PRO A 316 2.70 10.27 -7.53
N VAL A 317 3.24 10.54 -6.34
CA VAL A 317 4.68 10.31 -6.03
C VAL A 317 4.91 9.22 -5.02
N ALA A 318 3.92 8.92 -4.18
CA ALA A 318 4.07 7.98 -3.09
C ALA A 318 2.71 7.44 -2.63
N TYR A 319 2.76 6.37 -1.86
CA TYR A 319 1.63 5.86 -1.11
C TYR A 319 2.05 5.45 0.30
N PHE A 320 1.05 5.29 1.15
CA PHE A 320 1.22 4.91 2.55
C PHE A 320 0.16 3.88 2.96
N GLU A 321 0.55 2.91 3.78
CA GLU A 321 -0.35 2.02 4.50
C GLU A 321 -0.04 2.11 6.00
N GLY A 322 -1.07 2.35 6.80
CA GLY A 322 -0.98 2.41 8.25
C GLY A 322 -1.85 1.34 8.88
N LEU A 323 -1.21 0.39 9.57
CA LEU A 323 -1.90 -0.65 10.33
C LEU A 323 -1.76 -0.34 11.82
N SER A 324 -2.85 0.11 12.45
CA SER A 324 -2.79 0.65 13.80
C SER A 324 -3.52 -0.20 14.83
N LEU A 325 -2.96 -0.29 16.03
CA LEU A 325 -3.57 -0.89 17.20
C LEU A 325 -3.15 -0.06 18.43
N PHE A 326 -4.13 0.49 19.15
CA PHE A 326 -3.89 1.51 20.19
C PHE A 326 -3.06 2.70 19.65
N GLU A 327 -1.93 3.03 20.27
CA GLU A 327 -0.99 4.07 19.85
C GLU A 327 0.14 3.57 18.93
N ARG A 328 0.21 2.26 18.65
CA ARG A 328 1.20 1.69 17.74
C ARG A 328 0.67 1.63 16.31
N MET A 329 1.52 2.00 15.36
CA MET A 329 1.29 1.88 13.92
C MET A 329 2.44 1.13 13.24
N GLU A 330 2.13 0.09 12.48
CA GLU A 330 3.02 -0.37 11.42
C GLU A 330 2.88 0.58 10.23
N SER A 331 4.00 1.16 9.82
CA SER A 331 4.07 2.25 8.85
C SER A 331 4.68 1.76 7.56
N GLY A 332 3.84 1.48 6.57
CA GLY A 332 4.25 1.10 5.22
C GLY A 332 4.32 2.30 4.28
N PHE A 333 5.46 2.98 4.20
CA PHE A 333 5.66 4.10 3.27
C PHE A 333 6.44 3.66 2.04
N ASN A 334 5.92 3.97 0.85
CA ASN A 334 6.57 3.66 -0.41
C ASN A 334 6.56 4.89 -1.32
N LEU A 335 7.76 5.29 -1.73
CA LEU A 335 7.94 6.28 -2.77
C LEU A 335 8.18 5.57 -4.10
N TYR A 336 7.50 6.00 -5.17
CA TYR A 336 7.79 5.44 -6.49
C TYR A 336 9.23 5.77 -6.89
N TYR A 337 9.91 4.82 -7.55
CA TYR A 337 11.34 4.87 -7.86
C TYR A 337 11.79 6.21 -8.45
N THR A 338 11.04 6.70 -9.44
CA THR A 338 11.21 8.00 -10.09
C THR A 338 11.55 9.13 -9.11
N PHE A 339 10.88 9.15 -7.95
CA PHE A 339 10.87 10.29 -7.04
C PHE A 339 11.81 10.10 -5.84
N ARG A 340 12.56 9.00 -5.73
CA ARG A 340 13.40 8.69 -4.54
C ARG A 340 14.47 9.73 -4.25
N ASP A 341 14.93 10.40 -5.29
CA ASP A 341 15.85 11.55 -5.22
C ASP A 341 15.19 12.86 -4.72
N GLY A 342 13.89 12.81 -4.41
CA GLY A 342 13.11 13.93 -3.95
C GLY A 342 13.24 14.19 -2.45
N GLU A 343 12.21 14.82 -1.88
CA GLU A 343 12.12 15.20 -0.47
C GLU A 343 11.61 14.03 0.41
N THR A 344 12.18 12.83 0.23
CA THR A 344 11.65 11.55 0.77
C THR A 344 11.49 11.56 2.29
N ALA A 345 12.55 11.94 3.03
CA ALA A 345 12.53 11.97 4.49
C ALA A 345 11.53 13.00 5.03
N TRP A 346 11.41 14.15 4.36
CA TRP A 346 10.44 15.20 4.70
C TRP A 346 9.01 14.69 4.50
N LEU A 347 8.71 14.10 3.32
CA LEU A 347 7.39 13.53 3.02
C LEU A 347 7.00 12.46 4.04
N TYR A 348 7.92 11.56 4.35
CA TYR A 348 7.69 10.52 5.34
C TYR A 348 7.34 11.10 6.72
N ALA A 349 8.14 12.04 7.22
CA ALA A 349 7.89 12.69 8.50
C ALA A 349 6.54 13.45 8.53
N ARG A 350 6.17 14.14 7.44
CA ARG A 350 4.87 14.80 7.29
C ARG A 350 3.70 13.82 7.31
N ILE A 351 3.84 12.65 6.69
CA ILE A 351 2.80 11.61 6.72
C ILE A 351 2.67 11.01 8.12
N LEU A 352 3.77 10.73 8.82
CA LEU A 352 3.69 10.27 10.21
C LEU A 352 3.05 11.33 11.12
N ARG A 353 3.35 12.61 10.90
CA ARG A 353 2.70 13.73 11.61
C ARG A 353 1.20 13.78 11.32
N LEU A 354 0.78 13.52 10.09
CA LEU A 354 -0.63 13.41 9.72
C LEU A 354 -1.31 12.23 10.43
N MET A 355 -0.67 11.06 10.42
CA MET A 355 -1.24 9.85 11.06
C MET A 355 -1.34 10.01 12.58
N ARG A 356 -0.34 10.60 13.23
CA ARG A 356 -0.43 10.98 14.65
C ARG A 356 -1.60 11.92 14.93
N GLN A 357 -1.82 12.91 14.08
CA GLN A 357 -2.94 13.84 14.21
C GLN A 357 -4.29 13.12 14.18
N LEU A 358 -4.48 12.32 13.13
CA LEU A 358 -5.76 11.69 12.85
C LEU A 358 -6.05 10.56 13.86
N LEU A 359 -5.05 9.75 14.16
CA LEU A 359 -5.22 8.45 14.81
C LEU A 359 -4.71 8.42 16.26
N GLY A 360 -3.88 9.39 16.65
CA GLY A 360 -3.29 9.43 17.99
C GLY A 360 -2.10 8.51 18.20
N VAL A 361 -1.55 7.96 17.12
CA VAL A 361 -0.40 7.06 17.19
C VAL A 361 0.86 7.82 17.62
N THR A 362 1.61 7.23 18.54
CA THR A 362 2.87 7.77 19.09
C THR A 362 4.04 6.82 18.90
N VAL A 363 3.75 5.56 18.56
CA VAL A 363 4.74 4.51 18.32
C VAL A 363 4.62 4.03 16.88
N PHE A 364 5.72 4.10 16.12
CA PHE A 364 5.79 3.68 14.72
C PHE A 364 6.74 2.49 14.58
N SER A 365 6.30 1.48 13.86
CA SER A 365 7.08 0.27 13.61
C SER A 365 7.27 0.05 12.11
N ILE A 366 8.45 -0.44 11.74
CA ILE A 366 8.79 -0.85 10.37
C ILE A 366 8.96 -2.36 10.36
N GLU A 367 8.24 -3.01 9.44
CA GLU A 367 8.32 -4.45 9.24
C GLU A 367 9.67 -4.88 8.64
N PRO A 368 10.21 -6.05 9.02
CA PRO A 368 11.46 -6.61 8.48
C PRO A 368 11.57 -6.58 6.95
N TYR A 369 10.47 -6.90 6.25
CA TYR A 369 10.44 -6.90 4.78
C TYR A 369 10.77 -5.53 4.18
N GLN A 370 10.34 -4.44 4.83
CA GLN A 370 10.58 -3.08 4.34
C GLN A 370 12.02 -2.58 4.53
N ILE A 371 12.81 -3.27 5.35
CA ILE A 371 14.21 -2.94 5.60
C ILE A 371 15.18 -3.97 5.02
N GLY A 372 14.66 -4.94 4.25
CA GLY A 372 15.43 -5.86 3.42
C GLY A 372 15.37 -7.34 3.81
N HIS A 373 14.48 -7.75 4.71
CA HIS A 373 14.29 -9.18 5.00
C HIS A 373 13.54 -9.85 3.84
N GLU A 374 14.19 -10.79 3.15
CA GLU A 374 13.66 -11.44 1.94
C GLU A 374 13.28 -10.44 0.84
N ASN A 375 13.91 -9.26 0.86
CA ASN A 375 13.66 -8.16 -0.06
C ASN A 375 14.98 -7.48 -0.43
N GLU A 376 15.56 -7.86 -1.56
CA GLU A 376 16.85 -7.32 -2.02
C GLU A 376 16.78 -5.82 -2.32
N GLU A 377 15.63 -5.30 -2.75
CA GLU A 377 15.41 -3.87 -2.98
C GLU A 377 15.62 -3.04 -1.70
N GLY A 378 15.17 -3.58 -0.55
CA GLY A 378 15.38 -2.96 0.76
C GLY A 378 16.85 -2.93 1.18
N ILE A 379 17.63 -3.93 0.74
CA ILE A 379 19.07 -4.02 0.96
C ILE A 379 19.81 -3.00 0.08
N ASP A 380 19.52 -2.98 -1.21
CA ASP A 380 20.19 -2.12 -2.20
C ASP A 380 19.93 -0.64 -1.94
N SER A 381 18.71 -0.29 -1.53
CA SER A 381 18.35 1.08 -1.14
C SER A 381 18.94 1.52 0.20
N GLY A 382 19.48 0.59 1.01
CA GLY A 382 19.96 0.88 2.36
C GLY A 382 18.84 1.33 3.30
N ALA A 383 17.63 0.79 3.12
CA ALA A 383 16.41 1.20 3.84
C ALA A 383 16.58 1.17 5.37
N PHE A 384 17.31 0.17 5.90
CA PHE A 384 17.66 0.11 7.32
C PHE A 384 18.26 1.43 7.83
N TRP A 385 19.26 1.97 7.12
CA TRP A 385 19.94 3.21 7.52
C TRP A 385 19.09 4.45 7.29
N PHE A 386 18.16 4.42 6.33
CA PHE A 386 17.19 5.51 6.16
C PHE A 386 16.36 5.68 7.44
N TYR A 387 15.75 4.60 7.94
CA TYR A 387 14.95 4.65 9.17
C TYR A 387 15.80 4.88 10.42
N ARG A 388 16.94 4.20 10.55
CA ARG A 388 17.84 4.39 11.71
C ARG A 388 18.28 5.85 11.85
N LYS A 389 18.64 6.51 10.74
CA LYS A 389 19.03 7.93 10.73
C LYS A 389 17.87 8.90 11.00
N LEU A 390 16.62 8.43 11.00
CA LEU A 390 15.44 9.20 11.42
C LEU A 390 15.10 8.99 12.90
N GLY A 391 15.85 8.14 13.61
CA GLY A 391 15.66 7.85 15.03
C GLY A 391 15.00 6.51 15.33
N PHE A 392 14.72 5.68 14.31
CA PHE A 392 14.22 4.34 14.56
C PHE A 392 15.32 3.45 15.16
N ARG A 393 14.92 2.48 15.99
CA ARG A 393 15.83 1.55 16.67
C ARG A 393 15.42 0.09 16.45
N PRO A 394 16.38 -0.84 16.32
CA PRO A 394 16.06 -2.27 16.41
C PRO A 394 15.49 -2.62 17.78
N VAL A 395 14.46 -3.45 17.82
CA VAL A 395 13.86 -3.92 19.07
C VAL A 395 14.60 -5.12 19.69
N ARG A 396 15.37 -5.85 18.88
CA ARG A 396 16.14 -7.03 19.32
C ARG A 396 17.54 -6.62 19.84
N PRO A 397 17.93 -6.99 21.08
CA PRO A 397 19.20 -6.55 21.69
C PRO A 397 20.45 -6.85 20.85
N GLU A 398 20.50 -8.01 20.20
CA GLU A 398 21.60 -8.43 19.33
C GLU A 398 21.70 -7.60 18.05
N LEU A 399 20.55 -7.18 17.50
CA LEU A 399 20.51 -6.29 16.34
C LEU A 399 20.88 -4.86 16.72
N MET A 400 20.47 -4.42 17.91
CA MET A 400 20.90 -3.14 18.48
C MET A 400 22.42 -3.11 18.65
N LYS A 401 23.02 -4.16 19.25
CA LYS A 401 24.48 -4.27 19.40
C LYS A 401 25.20 -4.22 18.06
N LEU A 402 24.70 -4.91 17.04
CA LEU A 402 25.25 -4.87 15.69
C LEU A 402 25.14 -3.47 15.07
N THR A 403 24.00 -2.80 15.26
CA THR A 403 23.77 -1.42 14.77
C THR A 403 24.79 -0.46 15.35
N LEU A 404 24.99 -0.46 16.67
CA LEU A 404 25.95 0.41 17.33
C LEU A 404 27.39 0.17 16.85
N SER A 405 27.76 -1.09 16.60
CA SER A 405 29.07 -1.43 16.05
C SER A 405 29.26 -0.89 14.62
N GLU A 406 28.22 -0.94 13.78
CA GLU A 406 28.26 -0.36 12.44
C GLU A 406 28.29 1.18 12.48
N GLU A 407 27.57 1.81 13.41
CA GLU A 407 27.61 3.27 13.61
C GLU A 407 29.02 3.76 13.98
N GLN A 408 29.73 3.03 14.84
CA GLN A 408 31.13 3.34 15.15
C GLN A 408 32.03 3.29 13.91
N LYS A 409 31.84 2.30 13.03
CA LYS A 409 32.60 2.19 11.77
C LYS A 409 32.28 3.32 10.80
N ILE A 410 31.00 3.66 10.65
CA ILE A 410 30.52 4.77 9.81
C ILE A 410 31.11 6.09 10.30
N SER A 411 31.13 6.31 11.62
CA SER A 411 31.69 7.51 12.23
C SER A 411 33.21 7.60 12.04
N ALA A 412 33.93 6.48 12.21
CA ALA A 412 35.38 6.43 12.09
C ALA A 412 35.88 6.52 10.63
N LYS A 413 35.07 6.13 9.64
CA LYS A 413 35.46 6.03 8.23
C LYS A 413 34.36 6.59 7.32
N PRO A 414 34.50 7.83 6.79
CA PRO A 414 33.48 8.47 5.95
C PRO A 414 33.05 7.65 4.72
N ASP A 415 33.99 6.92 4.13
CA ASP A 415 33.76 6.09 2.93
C ASP A 415 33.24 4.68 3.25
N TYR A 416 33.10 4.33 4.53
CA TYR A 416 32.59 3.02 4.91
C TYR A 416 31.13 2.85 4.50
N ARG A 417 30.81 1.66 4.00
CA ARG A 417 29.45 1.21 3.71
C ARG A 417 29.23 -0.14 4.38
N THR A 418 28.13 -0.25 5.11
CA THR A 418 27.68 -1.53 5.67
C THR A 418 27.44 -2.51 4.53
N SER A 419 28.06 -3.69 4.60
CA SER A 419 27.93 -4.73 3.58
C SER A 419 26.48 -5.25 3.48
N ALA A 420 26.07 -5.71 2.29
CA ALA A 420 24.78 -6.36 2.08
C ALA A 420 24.53 -7.52 3.06
N ARG A 421 25.55 -8.33 3.33
CA ARG A 421 25.48 -9.41 4.34
C ARG A 421 25.11 -8.89 5.73
N THR A 422 25.68 -7.76 6.14
CA THR A 422 25.36 -7.15 7.44
C THR A 422 23.97 -6.53 7.41
N LEU A 423 23.58 -5.87 6.32
CA LEU A 423 22.22 -5.33 6.16
C LEU A 423 21.16 -6.42 6.26
N ARG A 424 21.33 -7.59 5.62
CA ARG A 424 20.40 -8.72 5.74
C ARG A 424 20.25 -9.23 7.18
N LYS A 425 21.33 -9.19 7.97
CA LYS A 425 21.26 -9.51 9.41
C LYS A 425 20.47 -8.46 10.18
N LEU A 426 20.77 -7.18 9.94
CA LEU A 426 20.09 -6.05 10.58
C LEU A 426 18.60 -6.00 10.23
N ALA A 427 18.22 -6.44 9.03
CA ALA A 427 16.85 -6.51 8.57
C ALA A 427 16.01 -7.60 9.27
N GLY A 428 16.62 -8.53 10.01
CA GLY A 428 15.95 -9.67 10.65
C GLY A 428 15.06 -9.33 11.86
N GLY A 429 14.72 -8.06 12.09
CA GLY A 429 13.84 -7.64 13.18
C GLY A 429 13.23 -6.26 12.93
N HIS A 430 12.13 -5.96 13.61
CA HIS A 430 11.43 -4.69 13.45
C HIS A 430 12.30 -3.52 13.92
N LEU A 431 12.08 -2.37 13.28
CA LEU A 431 12.52 -1.09 13.81
C LEU A 431 11.33 -0.40 14.49
N LEU A 432 11.60 0.30 15.60
CA LEU A 432 10.61 1.06 16.34
C LEU A 432 11.07 2.51 16.51
N PHE A 433 10.15 3.45 16.35
CA PHE A 433 10.30 4.83 16.78
C PHE A 433 9.20 5.10 17.79
N ASP A 434 9.58 5.48 19.01
CA ASP A 434 8.66 5.80 20.09
C ASP A 434 8.84 7.27 20.45
N LEU A 435 7.80 8.07 20.28
CA LEU A 435 7.86 9.51 20.55
C LEU A 435 8.09 9.82 22.03
N GLU A 436 7.73 8.88 22.93
CA GLU A 436 7.93 9.05 24.37
C GLU A 436 9.34 8.69 24.83
N VAL A 437 10.13 8.03 23.98
CA VAL A 437 11.54 7.71 24.24
C VAL A 437 12.42 8.81 23.66
N PRO A 438 13.13 9.62 24.49
CA PRO A 438 13.99 10.67 23.99
C PRO A 438 15.15 10.13 23.15
N ALA A 439 15.60 10.92 22.18
CA ALA A 439 16.80 10.61 21.39
C ALA A 439 18.02 10.42 22.31
N GLY A 440 18.82 9.38 22.05
CA GLY A 440 19.95 8.98 22.91
C GLY A 440 19.60 8.02 24.04
N TYR A 441 18.31 7.71 24.25
CA TYR A 441 17.82 6.73 25.21
C TYR A 441 17.16 5.53 24.50
N GLU A 442 17.65 5.17 23.32
CA GLU A 442 17.13 4.05 22.53
C GLU A 442 17.29 2.68 23.21
N SER A 443 18.02 2.61 24.34
CA SER A 443 18.12 1.43 25.20
C SER A 443 16.94 1.27 26.17
N ILE A 444 16.08 2.28 26.34
CA ILE A 444 14.87 2.18 27.15
C ILE A 444 13.86 1.26 26.43
N LEU A 445 13.41 0.23 27.14
CA LEU A 445 12.41 -0.71 26.65
C LEU A 445 11.05 -0.01 26.54
N SER A 446 10.46 -0.06 25.34
CA SER A 446 9.04 0.27 25.16
C SER A 446 8.21 -0.98 25.43
N ASP A 447 6.99 -0.82 25.96
CA ASP A 447 6.02 -1.92 26.09
C ASP A 447 5.79 -2.67 24.76
N TRP A 448 6.01 -1.98 23.64
CA TRP A 448 5.82 -2.48 22.30
C TRP A 448 7.02 -3.26 21.72
N ASP A 449 8.16 -3.32 22.41
CA ASP A 449 9.39 -3.91 21.86
C ASP A 449 9.25 -5.39 21.51
N GLN A 450 8.48 -6.12 22.30
CA GLN A 450 8.25 -7.55 22.11
C GLN A 450 6.93 -7.84 21.39
N PHE A 451 6.12 -6.81 21.14
CA PHE A 451 4.79 -6.99 20.60
C PHE A 451 4.82 -7.29 19.09
N ALA A 452 4.16 -8.38 18.69
CA ALA A 452 3.82 -8.65 17.30
C ALA A 452 2.36 -9.10 17.17
N VAL A 453 1.66 -8.56 16.18
CA VAL A 453 0.27 -8.97 15.86
C VAL A 453 0.20 -10.46 15.50
N ARG A 454 1.26 -10.99 14.87
CA ARG A 454 1.42 -12.41 14.58
C ARG A 454 1.40 -13.26 15.86
N SER A 455 2.13 -12.84 16.91
CA SER A 455 2.17 -13.57 18.19
C SER A 455 0.79 -13.60 18.85
N LEU A 456 0.04 -12.50 18.79
CA LEU A 456 -1.35 -12.44 19.26
C LEU A 456 -2.25 -13.44 18.51
N GLY A 457 -2.12 -13.50 17.17
CA GLY A 457 -2.84 -14.48 16.35
C GLY A 457 -2.50 -15.93 16.71
N LEU A 458 -1.21 -16.23 16.90
CA LEU A 458 -0.74 -17.57 17.32
C LEU A 458 -1.18 -17.93 18.74
N ALA A 459 -1.29 -16.97 19.66
CA ALA A 459 -1.84 -17.20 21.00
C ALA A 459 -3.29 -17.67 20.93
N VAL A 460 -4.12 -17.08 20.06
CA VAL A 460 -5.50 -17.54 19.81
C VAL A 460 -5.51 -18.98 19.25
N GLN A 461 -4.59 -19.32 18.33
CA GLN A 461 -4.49 -20.68 17.80
C GLN A 461 -4.08 -21.69 18.88
N ARG A 462 -3.11 -21.36 19.74
CA ARG A 462 -2.69 -22.19 20.88
C ARG A 462 -3.87 -22.48 21.80
N ARG A 463 -4.66 -21.46 22.14
CA ARG A 463 -5.89 -21.62 22.92
C ARG A 463 -6.94 -22.47 22.21
N MET A 464 -7.13 -22.30 20.90
CA MET A 464 -8.06 -23.12 20.11
C MET A 464 -7.69 -24.60 20.17
N ALA A 465 -6.40 -24.92 20.04
CA ALA A 465 -5.91 -26.29 20.15
C ALA A 465 -6.12 -26.86 21.56
N GLN A 466 -5.76 -26.09 22.60
CA GLN A 466 -5.79 -26.53 24.01
C GLN A 466 -7.21 -26.71 24.56
N ASP A 467 -8.08 -25.72 24.37
CA ASP A 467 -9.38 -25.66 25.05
C ASP A 467 -10.53 -26.15 24.17
N PHE A 468 -10.34 -26.20 22.84
CA PHE A 468 -11.42 -26.41 21.87
C PHE A 468 -11.09 -27.46 20.80
N ASN A 469 -10.06 -28.28 21.02
CA ASN A 469 -9.66 -29.36 20.11
C ASN A 469 -9.42 -28.91 18.65
N GLY A 470 -8.94 -27.68 18.47
CA GLY A 470 -8.70 -27.10 17.15
C GLY A 470 -9.96 -26.65 16.38
N GLU A 471 -11.15 -26.68 16.99
CA GLU A 471 -12.41 -26.39 16.30
C GLU A 471 -12.75 -24.88 16.30
N VAL A 472 -12.67 -24.26 15.12
CA VAL A 472 -12.91 -22.81 14.92
C VAL A 472 -14.31 -22.37 15.36
N GLY A 473 -15.35 -23.18 15.12
CA GLY A 473 -16.72 -22.87 15.52
C GLY A 473 -16.89 -22.81 17.04
N LYS A 474 -16.23 -23.73 17.76
CA LYS A 474 -16.32 -23.83 19.22
C LYS A 474 -15.63 -22.65 19.91
N ILE A 475 -14.40 -22.30 19.51
CA ILE A 475 -13.69 -21.16 20.13
C ILE A 475 -14.43 -19.83 19.89
N ARG A 476 -14.97 -19.61 18.68
CA ARG A 476 -15.70 -18.37 18.35
C ARG A 476 -16.97 -18.25 19.19
N SER A 477 -17.77 -19.31 19.25
CA SER A 477 -18.99 -19.34 20.06
C SER A 477 -18.69 -19.13 21.55
N ALA A 478 -17.73 -19.88 22.11
CA ALA A 478 -17.37 -19.78 23.53
C ALA A 478 -16.81 -18.40 23.90
N SER A 479 -15.91 -17.84 23.08
CA SER A 479 -15.32 -16.52 23.30
C SER A 479 -16.38 -15.42 23.20
N GLY A 480 -17.26 -15.49 22.20
CA GLY A 480 -18.36 -14.54 22.04
C GLY A 480 -19.33 -14.57 23.22
N GLN A 481 -19.72 -15.76 23.69
CA GLN A 481 -20.61 -15.91 24.86
C GLN A 481 -19.94 -15.43 26.15
N PHE A 482 -18.66 -15.73 26.35
CA PHE A 482 -17.91 -15.24 27.51
C PHE A 482 -17.90 -13.71 27.56
N VAL A 483 -17.52 -13.05 26.46
CA VAL A 483 -17.43 -11.58 26.40
C VAL A 483 -18.80 -10.92 26.53
N LYS A 484 -19.85 -11.47 25.90
CA LYS A 484 -21.22 -10.97 26.07
C LYS A 484 -21.65 -10.98 27.55
N ARG A 485 -21.35 -12.05 28.29
CA ARG A 485 -21.65 -12.15 29.73
C ARG A 485 -20.78 -11.21 30.55
N ALA A 486 -19.46 -11.23 30.35
CA ALA A 486 -18.50 -10.45 31.14
C ALA A 486 -18.75 -8.93 31.03
N LEU A 487 -19.14 -8.47 29.85
CA LEU A 487 -19.42 -7.06 29.55
C LEU A 487 -20.92 -6.69 29.63
N ALA A 488 -21.80 -7.65 29.99
CA ALA A 488 -23.26 -7.48 30.02
C ALA A 488 -23.85 -6.89 28.71
N LEU A 489 -23.36 -7.37 27.55
CA LEU A 489 -23.78 -6.85 26.24
C LEU A 489 -25.15 -7.38 25.83
N ARG A 490 -26.01 -6.44 25.43
CA ARG A 490 -27.25 -6.73 24.68
C ARG A 490 -27.02 -6.51 23.19
N THR A 491 -27.00 -7.60 22.43
CA THR A 491 -26.67 -7.59 20.98
C THR A 491 -27.89 -7.80 20.08
N ASP A 492 -29.10 -7.80 20.62
CA ASP A 492 -30.36 -8.04 19.89
C ASP A 492 -30.62 -7.01 18.77
N ARG A 493 -30.08 -5.80 18.92
CA ARG A 493 -30.20 -4.71 17.92
C ARG A 493 -28.92 -4.43 17.15
N TRP A 494 -27.90 -5.28 17.29
CA TRP A 494 -26.61 -5.05 16.62
C TRP A 494 -26.68 -5.50 15.17
N ARG A 495 -26.07 -4.72 14.29
CA ARG A 495 -25.99 -5.05 12.86
C ARG A 495 -24.84 -6.03 12.61
N GLU A 496 -24.86 -6.69 11.46
CA GLU A 496 -23.84 -7.65 11.05
C GLU A 496 -22.39 -7.14 11.21
N PRO A 497 -22.02 -5.90 10.81
CA PRO A 497 -20.66 -5.41 11.06
C PRO A 497 -20.30 -5.29 12.55
N GLU A 498 -21.27 -4.95 13.42
CA GLU A 498 -21.05 -4.88 14.88
C GLU A 498 -20.88 -6.28 15.48
N LEU A 499 -21.62 -7.27 14.97
CA LEU A 499 -21.47 -8.67 15.37
C LEU A 499 -20.12 -9.24 14.91
N ASN A 500 -19.70 -8.99 13.67
CA ASN A 500 -18.39 -9.41 13.16
C ASN A 500 -17.24 -8.78 13.98
N ALA A 501 -17.36 -7.50 14.33
CA ALA A 501 -16.39 -6.84 15.20
C ALA A 501 -16.34 -7.46 16.60
N LEU A 502 -17.51 -7.80 17.19
CA LEU A 502 -17.59 -8.50 18.47
C LEU A 502 -16.92 -9.87 18.40
N GLU A 503 -17.24 -10.68 17.40
CA GLU A 503 -16.69 -12.03 17.26
C GLU A 503 -15.17 -12.01 17.13
N ASN A 504 -14.62 -11.09 16.33
CA ASN A 504 -13.18 -10.96 16.15
C ASN A 504 -12.47 -10.46 17.41
N LEU A 505 -12.99 -9.42 18.07
CA LEU A 505 -12.39 -8.90 19.30
C LEU A 505 -12.56 -9.87 20.47
N ALA A 506 -13.64 -10.67 20.48
CA ALA A 506 -13.91 -11.61 21.56
C ALA A 506 -12.86 -12.70 21.69
N LEU A 507 -12.24 -13.13 20.58
CA LEU A 507 -11.14 -14.09 20.58
C LEU A 507 -9.97 -13.64 21.46
N VAL A 508 -9.68 -12.34 21.46
CA VAL A 508 -8.59 -11.74 22.26
C VAL A 508 -9.08 -11.37 23.65
N LEU A 509 -10.25 -10.72 23.76
CA LEU A 509 -10.81 -10.29 25.05
C LEU A 509 -11.01 -11.47 26.01
N ALA A 510 -11.45 -12.62 25.51
CA ALA A 510 -11.66 -13.82 26.33
C ALA A 510 -10.36 -14.44 26.87
N MET A 511 -9.19 -14.00 26.41
CA MET A 511 -7.88 -14.43 26.91
C MET A 511 -7.28 -13.47 27.93
N ILE A 512 -7.86 -12.28 28.11
CA ILE A 512 -7.36 -11.29 29.06
C ILE A 512 -7.86 -11.68 30.47
N PRO A 513 -6.96 -11.91 31.45
CA PRO A 513 -7.38 -12.31 32.79
C PRO A 513 -8.24 -11.23 33.47
N GLY A 514 -9.34 -11.65 34.09
CA GLY A 514 -10.14 -10.78 34.96
C GLY A 514 -11.01 -9.73 34.26
N VAL A 515 -11.32 -9.91 32.97
CA VAL A 515 -12.27 -9.02 32.23
C VAL A 515 -13.62 -8.92 32.94
N GLU A 516 -14.09 -10.00 33.56
CA GLU A 516 -15.31 -10.03 34.37
C GLU A 516 -15.24 -9.15 35.63
N ARG A 517 -14.02 -8.83 36.10
CA ARG A 517 -13.76 -7.98 37.29
C ARG A 517 -13.43 -6.53 36.93
N TRP A 518 -13.45 -6.18 35.65
CA TRP A 518 -13.31 -4.79 35.21
C TRP A 518 -14.43 -3.91 35.79
N SER A 519 -14.12 -2.64 36.00
CA SER A 519 -15.10 -1.66 36.48
C SER A 519 -16.23 -1.48 35.46
N ALA A 520 -17.35 -0.88 35.90
CA ALA A 520 -18.46 -0.57 35.00
C ALA A 520 -18.00 0.30 33.83
N ASP A 521 -17.16 1.30 34.08
CA ASP A 521 -16.61 2.21 33.07
C ASP A 521 -15.70 1.48 32.07
N GLU A 522 -14.82 0.59 32.55
CA GLU A 522 -13.94 -0.22 31.70
C GLU A 522 -14.75 -1.15 30.79
N LYS A 523 -15.80 -1.78 31.33
CA LYS A 523 -16.70 -2.64 30.55
C LYS A 523 -17.49 -1.85 29.51
N GLN A 524 -18.03 -0.69 29.90
CA GLN A 524 -18.74 0.21 28.99
C GLN A 524 -17.83 0.74 27.88
N LEU A 525 -16.59 1.11 28.20
CA LEU A 525 -15.60 1.54 27.22
C LEU A 525 -15.26 0.41 26.24
N THR A 526 -15.12 -0.83 26.73
CA THR A 526 -14.90 -2.01 25.87
C THR A 526 -16.07 -2.24 24.92
N ALA A 527 -17.30 -2.18 25.43
CA ALA A 527 -18.52 -2.26 24.60
C ALA A 527 -18.55 -1.18 23.52
N GLN A 528 -18.13 0.05 23.87
CA GLN A 528 -18.03 1.15 22.93
C GLN A 528 -16.97 0.91 21.86
N ILE A 529 -15.77 0.43 22.25
CA ILE A 529 -14.67 0.06 21.35
C ILE A 529 -15.16 -0.93 20.28
N ILE A 530 -15.83 -2.01 20.70
CA ILE A 530 -16.37 -3.03 19.79
C ILE A 530 -17.34 -2.40 18.79
N ARG A 531 -18.28 -1.58 19.26
CA ARG A 531 -19.27 -0.95 18.37
C ARG A 531 -18.64 0.05 17.40
N VAL A 532 -17.66 0.84 17.84
CA VAL A 532 -17.02 1.83 16.94
C VAL A 532 -16.10 1.18 15.92
N LYS A 533 -15.56 -0.01 16.18
CA LYS A 533 -14.83 -0.81 15.19
C LYS A 533 -15.68 -1.16 13.96
N ALA A 534 -17.00 -1.20 14.11
CA ALA A 534 -17.95 -1.42 13.02
C ALA A 534 -18.51 -0.13 12.40
N ARG A 535 -18.21 1.04 12.99
CA ARG A 535 -18.68 2.31 12.45
C ARG A 535 -17.82 2.77 11.28
N THR A 536 -18.32 3.69 10.50
CA THR A 536 -17.71 4.20 9.27
C THR A 536 -16.27 4.74 9.34
N ASP A 537 -15.67 4.96 10.52
CA ASP A 537 -14.28 5.46 10.67
C ASP A 537 -13.61 4.81 11.89
N GLU A 538 -12.36 4.38 11.73
CA GLU A 538 -11.58 3.66 12.72
C GLU A 538 -10.70 4.56 13.61
N ALA A 539 -10.60 5.87 13.31
CA ALA A 539 -9.87 6.80 14.18
C ALA A 539 -10.43 6.81 15.61
N ARG A 540 -11.77 6.84 15.75
CA ARG A 540 -12.42 6.76 17.07
C ARG A 540 -12.16 5.43 17.77
N TYR A 541 -12.08 4.33 17.02
CA TYR A 541 -11.74 3.02 17.57
C TYR A 541 -10.36 3.06 18.24
N LEU A 542 -9.34 3.59 17.56
CA LEU A 542 -8.00 3.74 18.12
C LEU A 542 -7.96 4.67 19.34
N ARG A 543 -8.62 5.83 19.27
CA ARG A 543 -8.67 6.79 20.39
C ARG A 543 -9.31 6.23 21.66
N LEU A 544 -10.32 5.37 21.52
CA LEU A 544 -10.94 4.70 22.67
C LEU A 544 -10.06 3.57 23.21
N MET A 545 -9.41 2.80 22.33
CA MET A 545 -8.43 1.79 22.75
C MET A 545 -7.29 2.41 23.56
N GLN A 546 -6.73 3.53 23.11
CA GLN A 546 -5.66 4.28 23.81
C GLN A 546 -6.04 4.71 25.24
N ARG A 547 -7.34 4.84 25.55
CA ARG A 547 -7.84 5.20 26.89
C ARG A 547 -8.06 4.00 27.80
N HIS A 548 -8.03 2.78 27.27
CA HIS A 548 -8.34 1.57 28.03
C HIS A 548 -7.05 0.84 28.44
N THR A 549 -6.51 1.21 29.59
CA THR A 549 -5.20 0.76 30.08
C THR A 549 -5.12 -0.75 30.31
N LYS A 550 -6.16 -1.37 30.91
CA LYS A 550 -6.18 -2.83 31.14
C LYS A 550 -6.30 -3.62 29.84
N LEU A 551 -7.12 -3.15 28.89
CA LEU A 551 -7.21 -3.76 27.57
C LEU A 551 -5.88 -3.66 26.83
N ARG A 552 -5.24 -2.49 26.86
CA ARG A 552 -3.90 -2.27 26.29
C ARG A 552 -2.87 -3.24 26.86
N ALA A 553 -2.74 -3.28 28.19
CA ALA A 553 -1.80 -4.17 28.87
C ALA A 553 -2.06 -5.65 28.55
N GLY A 554 -3.33 -6.08 28.56
CA GLY A 554 -3.69 -7.46 28.21
C GLY A 554 -3.35 -7.84 26.77
N VAL A 555 -3.62 -6.94 25.81
CA VAL A 555 -3.29 -7.19 24.40
C VAL A 555 -1.78 -7.21 24.16
N ILE A 556 -1.03 -6.29 24.79
CA ILE A 556 0.44 -6.29 24.70
C ILE A 556 1.00 -7.59 25.27
N ALA A 557 0.57 -7.99 26.47
CA ALA A 557 1.02 -9.23 27.10
C ALA A 557 0.78 -10.47 26.23
N LEU A 558 -0.38 -10.56 25.57
CA LEU A 558 -0.68 -11.67 24.66
C LEU A 558 0.13 -11.61 23.35
N GLY A 559 0.44 -10.40 22.87
CA GLY A 559 1.22 -10.17 21.66
C GLY A 559 2.73 -10.23 21.86
N SER A 560 3.21 -10.37 23.10
CA SER A 560 4.63 -10.47 23.45
C SER A 560 5.08 -11.89 23.86
N GLN A 561 4.21 -12.90 23.70
CA GLN A 561 4.44 -14.31 24.06
C GLN A 561 4.91 -15.20 22.91
#